data_AF-A0A958D2I5-F1
#
_entry.id   AF-A0A958D2I5-F1
#
_cell.length_a   1.000
_cell.length_b   1.000
_cell.length_c   1.000
_cell.angle_alpha   90.00
_cell.angle_beta   90.00
_cell.angle_gamma   90.00
#
_symmetry.space_group_name_H-M   'P 1'
#
loop_
_entity.id
_entity.type
_entity.pdbx_description
1 polymer ?
#
loop_
_entity_poly.entity_id
_entity_poly.type
_entity_poly.pdbx_seq_one_letter_code
_entity_poly.pdbx_strand_id
1 'polypeptide(L)'
;MTGLPVPITVHWLLITDHRHETMNYIDLHCHTTASDGLLSPTRLVESAAEVSLQTIAVTDHDSTEGLAEAIEAGARLGIEIIPGVELSCDVPAGELHMLGYFMDYHAPGFQAELQRLREGRIGRAEGMARRLTDLGYPVSFERIQELAGDGAIGRPHVAQALIEAGHVRTKAEAFDRFIGRTGPAYVERAKLSPVEACQLIRSVGGLPVFAHPLIVLMSGRALEPLPVDESLPDLVAAGLAGLEVYYPY
;
A
#
# COMPACT_ATOMS: atom_id res chain seq x y z
N MET A 1 -11.60 41.03 -12.21
CA MET A 1 -10.39 40.25 -11.84
C MET A 1 -10.87 39.12 -10.92
N THR A 2 -11.44 38.03 -11.46
CA THR A 2 -10.78 36.80 -11.97
C THR A 2 -9.95 36.11 -10.88
N GLY A 3 -10.23 34.88 -10.43
CA GLY A 3 -11.13 33.85 -10.93
C GLY A 3 -11.68 32.96 -9.82
N LEU A 4 -12.83 32.36 -10.11
CA LEU A 4 -13.46 31.31 -9.32
C LEU A 4 -12.62 30.03 -9.42
N PRO A 5 -12.53 29.21 -8.36
CA PRO A 5 -11.93 27.89 -8.47
C PRO A 5 -12.77 27.04 -9.43
N VAL A 6 -12.10 26.48 -10.43
CA VAL A 6 -12.68 25.52 -11.38
C VAL A 6 -13.13 24.30 -10.57
N PRO A 7 -14.37 23.80 -10.71
CA PRO A 7 -14.73 22.53 -10.12
C PRO A 7 -13.96 21.44 -10.88
N ILE A 8 -13.04 20.76 -10.19
CA ILE A 8 -12.45 19.52 -10.72
C ILE A 8 -13.53 18.46 -10.59
N THR A 9 -14.33 18.31 -11.64
CA THR A 9 -15.22 17.16 -11.79
C THR A 9 -14.36 16.00 -12.29
N VAL A 10 -13.93 15.11 -11.38
CA VAL A 10 -13.34 13.82 -11.78
C VAL A 10 -14.50 12.88 -12.08
N HIS A 11 -14.92 12.82 -13.35
CA HIS A 11 -15.78 11.75 -13.85
C HIS A 11 -14.90 10.58 -14.28
N TRP A 12 -14.86 9.51 -13.49
CA TRP A 12 -14.60 8.17 -14.03
C TRP A 12 -15.68 7.23 -13.52
N LEU A 13 -16.74 7.15 -14.32
CA LEU A 13 -17.79 6.15 -14.21
C LEU A 13 -17.37 4.99 -15.12
N LEU A 14 -16.92 3.87 -14.58
CA LEU A 14 -16.85 2.62 -15.34
C LEU A 14 -18.13 1.82 -15.03
N ILE A 15 -19.16 2.11 -15.82
CA ILE A 15 -20.30 1.23 -16.07
C ILE A 15 -19.90 0.33 -17.24
N THR A 16 -20.02 -0.98 -17.08
CA THR A 16 -20.09 -1.91 -18.21
C THR A 16 -21.29 -1.52 -19.08
N ASP A 17 -21.08 -0.90 -20.24
CA ASP A 17 -22.15 -0.74 -21.23
C ASP A 17 -22.29 -2.03 -22.04
N HIS A 18 -23.50 -2.60 -22.05
CA HIS A 18 -23.86 -3.80 -22.81
C HIS A 18 -24.12 -3.51 -24.30
N ARG A 19 -23.55 -2.43 -24.85
CA ARG A 19 -23.64 -2.12 -26.28
C ARG A 19 -22.26 -1.75 -26.80
N HIS A 20 -21.74 -2.63 -27.67
CA HIS A 20 -20.53 -2.49 -28.50
C HIS A 20 -19.91 -1.08 -28.55
N GLU A 21 -18.75 -0.89 -27.91
CA GLU A 21 -17.58 -0.09 -28.35
C GLU A 21 -16.51 0.00 -27.22
N THR A 22 -15.27 -0.39 -27.55
CA THR A 22 -14.00 -0.33 -26.75
C THR A 22 -14.07 -0.70 -25.26
N MET A 23 -13.70 -1.94 -24.93
CA MET A 23 -13.43 -2.37 -23.56
C MET A 23 -12.15 -1.72 -23.02
N ASN A 24 -12.29 -0.64 -22.24
CA ASN A 24 -11.21 -0.03 -21.47
C ASN A 24 -10.99 -0.85 -20.19
N TYR A 25 -10.06 -1.80 -20.23
CA TYR A 25 -9.62 -2.47 -19.02
C TYR A 25 -8.51 -1.63 -18.39
N ILE A 26 -8.79 -1.12 -17.19
CA ILE A 26 -7.84 -0.40 -16.34
C ILE A 26 -7.54 -1.24 -15.11
N ASP A 27 -6.33 -1.10 -14.56
CA ASP A 27 -5.99 -1.62 -13.24
C ASP A 27 -5.31 -0.50 -12.44
N LEU A 28 -6.00 -0.01 -11.40
CA LEU A 28 -5.54 1.16 -10.65
C LEU A 28 -4.78 0.78 -9.37
N HIS A 29 -4.47 -0.50 -9.17
CA HIS A 29 -3.86 -0.94 -7.92
C HIS A 29 -2.81 -2.03 -8.20
N CYS A 30 -1.67 -1.62 -8.77
CA CYS A 30 -0.60 -2.53 -9.14
C CYS A 30 0.68 -2.26 -8.34
N HIS A 31 1.31 -3.33 -7.84
CA HIS A 31 2.57 -3.25 -7.11
C HIS A 31 3.71 -3.79 -7.96
N THR A 32 4.90 -3.24 -7.75
CA THR A 32 6.14 -3.64 -8.39
C THR A 32 7.16 -4.15 -7.36
N THR A 33 8.33 -4.59 -7.82
CA THR A 33 9.45 -4.90 -6.94
C THR A 33 9.98 -3.68 -6.16
N ALA A 34 9.52 -2.45 -6.45
CA ALA A 34 9.82 -1.28 -5.61
C ALA A 34 9.03 -1.26 -4.28
N SER A 35 8.12 -2.21 -4.10
CA SER A 35 7.51 -2.53 -2.81
C SER A 35 7.31 -4.04 -2.61
N ASP A 36 6.17 -4.66 -2.87
CA ASP A 36 5.97 -6.10 -2.63
C ASP A 36 5.37 -6.85 -3.82
N GLY A 37 5.40 -6.22 -5.00
CA GLY A 37 5.06 -6.83 -6.27
C GLY A 37 6.11 -7.85 -6.74
N LEU A 38 5.66 -8.81 -7.54
CA LEU A 38 6.52 -9.86 -8.12
C LEU A 38 7.27 -9.42 -9.37
N LEU A 39 6.79 -8.38 -10.05
CA LEU A 39 7.30 -7.92 -11.33
C LEU A 39 8.03 -6.59 -11.15
N SER A 40 9.13 -6.40 -11.88
CA SER A 40 9.74 -5.07 -11.99
C SER A 40 8.74 -4.08 -12.63
N PRO A 41 8.92 -2.77 -12.45
CA PRO A 41 8.06 -1.78 -13.08
C PRO A 41 7.92 -1.99 -14.60
N THR A 42 9.01 -2.26 -15.32
CA THR A 42 8.95 -2.59 -16.75
C THR A 42 8.15 -3.86 -17.03
N ARG A 43 8.42 -4.95 -16.28
CA ARG A 43 7.73 -6.25 -16.50
C ARG A 43 6.25 -6.17 -16.18
N LEU A 44 5.85 -5.35 -15.21
CA LEU A 44 4.44 -5.08 -14.91
C LEU A 44 3.75 -4.43 -16.11
N VAL A 45 4.35 -3.40 -16.69
CA VAL A 45 3.79 -2.68 -17.86
C VAL A 45 3.74 -3.58 -19.09
N GLU A 46 4.76 -4.42 -19.31
CA GLU A 46 4.75 -5.44 -20.37
C GLU A 46 3.60 -6.44 -20.18
N SER A 47 3.40 -6.92 -18.95
CA SER A 47 2.28 -7.82 -18.64
C SER A 47 0.92 -7.17 -18.86
N ALA A 48 0.77 -5.89 -18.50
CA ALA A 48 -0.44 -5.11 -18.76
C ALA A 48 -0.74 -5.01 -20.27
N ALA A 49 0.29 -4.81 -21.10
CA ALA A 49 0.15 -4.80 -22.55
C ALA A 49 -0.25 -6.18 -23.11
N GLU A 50 0.32 -7.27 -22.59
CA GLU A 50 -0.01 -8.65 -23.00
C GLU A 50 -1.49 -8.98 -22.79
N VAL A 51 -2.13 -8.44 -21.74
CA VAL A 51 -3.56 -8.61 -21.46
C VAL A 51 -4.44 -7.47 -21.98
N SER A 52 -3.88 -6.59 -22.83
CA SER A 52 -4.60 -5.48 -23.47
C SER A 52 -5.23 -4.46 -22.50
N LEU A 53 -4.62 -4.25 -21.32
CA LEU A 53 -4.92 -3.08 -20.49
C LEU A 53 -4.52 -1.81 -21.25
N GLN A 54 -5.24 -0.71 -21.04
CA GLN A 54 -4.90 0.58 -21.62
C GLN A 54 -4.23 1.52 -20.63
N THR A 55 -4.63 1.41 -19.36
CA THR A 55 -4.15 2.27 -18.29
C THR A 55 -3.91 1.43 -17.05
N ILE A 56 -2.76 1.64 -16.40
CA ILE A 56 -2.52 1.11 -15.06
C ILE A 56 -2.03 2.20 -14.11
N ALA A 57 -2.25 2.03 -12.81
CA ALA A 57 -1.58 2.82 -11.78
C ALA A 57 -0.56 1.95 -11.04
N VAL A 58 0.66 2.48 -10.88
CA VAL A 58 1.68 1.86 -10.04
C VAL A 58 1.56 2.48 -8.65
N THR A 59 1.23 1.67 -7.66
CA THR A 59 0.82 2.10 -6.32
C THR A 59 1.63 1.38 -5.24
N ASP A 60 2.94 1.34 -5.41
CA ASP A 60 3.85 0.68 -4.47
C ASP A 60 3.66 1.16 -3.02
N HIS A 61 3.81 0.23 -2.05
CA HIS A 61 3.66 0.53 -0.63
C HIS A 61 4.69 1.54 -0.14
N ASP A 62 4.22 2.68 0.36
CA ASP A 62 5.05 3.76 0.93
C ASP A 62 6.22 4.17 0.00
N SER A 63 6.12 3.96 -1.31
CA SER A 63 7.21 4.12 -2.28
C SER A 63 6.70 4.62 -3.63
N THR A 64 7.52 5.41 -4.30
CA THR A 64 7.28 5.86 -5.68
C THR A 64 8.47 5.56 -6.58
N GLU A 65 9.41 4.72 -6.10
CA GLU A 65 10.69 4.46 -6.78
C GLU A 65 10.50 3.72 -8.12
N GLY A 66 9.42 2.95 -8.25
CA GLY A 66 9.06 2.26 -9.51
C GLY A 66 8.44 3.15 -10.59
N LEU A 67 7.99 4.36 -10.26
CA LEU A 67 7.19 5.18 -11.18
C LEU A 67 7.95 5.61 -12.43
N ALA A 68 9.20 6.05 -12.28
CA ALA A 68 9.97 6.56 -13.42
C ALA A 68 10.19 5.48 -14.49
N GLU A 69 10.55 4.26 -14.06
CA GLU A 69 10.74 3.11 -14.95
C GLU A 69 9.41 2.69 -15.59
N ALA A 70 8.32 2.60 -14.81
CA ALA A 70 7.01 2.25 -15.33
C ALA A 70 6.52 3.24 -16.40
N ILE A 71 6.64 4.55 -16.14
CA ILE A 71 6.24 5.61 -17.07
C ILE A 71 7.02 5.50 -18.39
N GLU A 72 8.33 5.23 -18.33
CA GLU A 72 9.15 5.04 -19.52
C GLU A 72 8.68 3.80 -20.32
N ALA A 73 8.42 2.69 -19.65
CA ALA A 73 7.88 1.48 -20.28
C ALA A 73 6.50 1.71 -20.91
N GLY A 74 5.62 2.44 -20.22
CA GLY A 74 4.29 2.78 -20.70
C GLY A 74 4.32 3.60 -21.98
N ALA A 75 5.20 4.61 -22.03
CA ALA A 75 5.41 5.41 -23.24
C ALA A 75 5.88 4.58 -24.45
N ARG A 76 6.69 3.54 -24.23
CA ARG A 76 7.15 2.63 -25.31
C ARG A 76 6.05 1.68 -25.80
N LEU A 77 5.17 1.23 -24.91
CA LEU A 77 4.17 0.19 -25.19
C LEU A 77 2.76 0.74 -25.45
N GLY A 78 2.56 2.05 -25.30
CA GLY A 78 1.25 2.70 -25.46
C GLY A 78 0.31 2.43 -24.29
N ILE A 79 0.86 2.18 -23.10
CA ILE A 79 0.11 2.00 -21.86
C ILE A 79 0.20 3.31 -21.06
N GLU A 80 -0.96 3.86 -20.69
CA GLU A 80 -1.00 5.02 -19.80
C GLU A 80 -0.65 4.59 -18.37
N ILE A 81 0.31 5.29 -17.76
CA ILE A 81 0.71 5.05 -16.37
C ILE A 81 0.23 6.20 -15.52
N ILE A 82 -0.64 5.91 -14.55
CA ILE A 82 -1.06 6.85 -13.52
C ILE A 82 -0.03 6.79 -12.38
N PRO A 83 0.64 7.91 -12.07
CA PRO A 83 1.50 7.99 -10.89
C PRO A 83 0.67 7.75 -9.63
N GLY A 84 1.04 6.72 -8.87
CA GLY A 84 0.34 6.33 -7.65
C GLY A 84 1.26 5.90 -6.52
N VAL A 85 0.65 5.69 -5.36
CA VAL A 85 1.28 5.18 -4.13
C VAL A 85 0.19 4.51 -3.29
N GLU A 86 0.54 3.49 -2.52
CA GLU A 86 -0.32 2.98 -1.45
C GLU A 86 0.30 3.29 -0.08
N LEU A 87 -0.25 4.28 0.62
CA LEU A 87 0.21 4.66 1.95
C LEU A 87 -0.36 3.71 3.00
N SER A 88 0.54 3.13 3.80
CA SER A 88 0.15 2.29 4.91
C SER A 88 -0.22 3.10 6.14
N CYS A 89 -1.49 3.03 6.51
CA CYS A 89 -2.05 3.60 7.71
C CYS A 89 -2.22 2.53 8.79
N ASP A 90 -2.27 2.95 10.05
CA ASP A 90 -2.60 2.06 11.15
C ASP A 90 -3.75 2.64 11.97
N VAL A 91 -4.67 1.76 12.32
CA VAL A 91 -5.92 2.07 13.01
C VAL A 91 -6.13 1.05 14.11
N PRO A 92 -6.88 1.33 15.19
CA PRO A 92 -7.08 0.38 16.29
C PRO A 92 -7.59 -1.01 15.85
N ALA A 93 -8.31 -1.07 14.73
CA ALA A 93 -8.77 -2.32 14.13
C ALA A 93 -7.68 -3.06 13.31
N GLY A 94 -6.64 -2.41 12.79
CA GLY A 94 -5.64 -3.08 11.96
C GLY A 94 -4.82 -2.13 11.09
N GLU A 95 -4.20 -2.66 10.03
CA GLU A 95 -3.58 -1.84 8.99
C GLU A 95 -4.67 -1.46 7.96
N LEU A 96 -4.70 -0.20 7.57
CA LEU A 96 -5.59 0.37 6.55
C LEU A 96 -4.71 0.96 5.46
N HIS A 97 -5.09 0.87 4.19
CA HIS A 97 -4.30 1.45 3.13
C HIS A 97 -5.04 2.57 2.38
N MET A 98 -4.29 3.61 2.03
CA MET A 98 -4.78 4.78 1.31
C MET A 98 -4.01 4.90 0.00
N LEU A 99 -4.70 4.70 -1.11
CA LEU A 99 -4.16 4.95 -2.44
C LEU A 99 -4.09 6.46 -2.68
N GLY A 100 -3.01 6.92 -3.31
CA GLY A 100 -2.88 8.27 -3.83
C GLY A 100 -2.66 8.21 -5.33
N TYR A 101 -3.37 9.06 -6.09
CA TYR A 101 -3.21 9.16 -7.55
C TYR A 101 -2.92 10.59 -8.00
N PHE A 102 -2.28 10.72 -9.16
CA PHE A 102 -2.05 12.01 -9.86
C PHE A 102 -1.29 13.04 -9.02
N MET A 103 -0.41 12.58 -8.11
CA MET A 103 0.36 13.48 -7.26
C MET A 103 1.66 13.97 -7.90
N ASP A 104 2.15 15.13 -7.44
CA ASP A 104 3.56 15.50 -7.59
C ASP A 104 4.42 14.65 -6.65
N TYR A 105 4.82 13.47 -7.14
CA TYR A 105 5.67 12.56 -6.40
C TYR A 105 7.13 13.03 -6.30
N HIS A 106 7.53 14.14 -6.93
CA HIS A 106 8.89 14.69 -6.76
C HIS A 106 8.98 15.68 -5.58
N ALA A 107 7.86 16.03 -4.94
CA ALA A 107 7.84 16.96 -3.83
C ALA A 107 8.76 16.49 -2.68
N PRO A 108 9.78 17.29 -2.26
CA PRO A 108 10.78 16.84 -1.28
C PRO A 108 10.20 16.43 0.07
N GLY A 109 9.18 17.14 0.56
CA GLY A 109 8.52 16.81 1.82
C GLY A 109 7.78 15.48 1.78
N PHE A 110 7.18 15.15 0.63
CA PHE A 110 6.50 13.88 0.43
C PHE A 110 7.50 12.73 0.33
N GLN A 111 8.58 12.89 -0.43
CA GLN A 111 9.65 11.89 -0.52
C GLN A 111 10.31 11.63 0.84
N ALA A 112 10.56 12.67 1.64
CA ALA A 112 11.09 12.53 3.00
C ALA A 112 10.12 11.74 3.91
N GLU A 113 8.82 11.99 3.79
CA GLU A 113 7.81 11.28 4.58
C GLU A 113 7.70 9.80 4.15
N LEU A 114 7.70 9.51 2.84
CA LEU A 114 7.75 8.14 2.34
C LEU A 114 9.00 7.40 2.86
N GLN A 115 10.17 8.04 2.81
CA GLN A 115 11.41 7.47 3.36
C GLN A 115 11.27 7.16 4.86
N ARG A 116 10.73 8.10 5.65
CA ARG A 116 10.49 7.90 7.09
C ARG A 116 9.58 6.69 7.37
N LEU A 117 8.55 6.49 6.56
CA LEU A 117 7.64 5.33 6.66
C LEU A 117 8.36 4.01 6.35
N ARG A 118 9.19 3.98 5.30
CA ARG A 118 10.00 2.81 4.92
C ARG A 118 11.04 2.47 6.00
N GLU A 119 11.77 3.46 6.51
CA GLU A 119 12.73 3.29 7.61
C GLU A 119 12.05 2.76 8.89
N GLY A 120 10.82 3.21 9.17
CA GLY A 120 10.01 2.70 10.27
C GLY A 120 9.71 1.20 10.16
N ARG A 121 9.60 0.63 8.95
CA ARG A 121 9.43 -0.82 8.75
C ARG A 121 10.70 -1.58 9.10
N ILE A 122 11.85 -1.06 8.70
CA ILE A 122 13.17 -1.63 9.00
C ILE A 122 13.41 -1.64 10.51
N GLY A 123 13.25 -0.49 11.17
CA GLY A 123 13.43 -0.36 12.62
C GLY A 123 12.47 -1.26 13.42
N ARG A 124 11.23 -1.42 12.93
CA ARG A 124 10.28 -2.39 13.51
C ARG A 124 10.78 -3.82 13.36
N ALA A 125 11.17 -4.26 12.17
CA ALA A 125 11.66 -5.62 11.96
C ALA A 125 12.90 -5.94 12.82
N GLU A 126 13.86 -5.02 12.90
CA GLU A 126 15.04 -5.15 13.75
C GLU A 126 14.64 -5.21 15.25
N GLY A 127 13.74 -4.33 15.69
CA GLY A 127 13.20 -4.36 17.05
C GLY A 127 12.49 -5.67 17.40
N MET A 128 11.72 -6.22 16.46
CA MET A 128 11.02 -7.48 16.65
C MET A 128 12.01 -8.66 16.73
N ALA A 129 13.04 -8.68 15.89
CA ALA A 129 14.10 -9.69 15.94
C ALA A 129 14.84 -9.68 17.30
N ARG A 130 15.14 -8.48 17.82
CA ARG A 130 15.71 -8.32 19.18
C ARG A 130 14.78 -8.88 20.25
N ARG A 131 13.50 -8.49 20.28
CA ARG A 131 12.55 -9.01 21.27
C ARG A 131 12.35 -10.51 21.19
N LEU A 132 12.30 -11.07 19.98
CA LEU A 132 12.21 -12.52 19.77
C LEU A 132 13.43 -13.23 20.35
N THR A 133 14.62 -12.66 20.18
CA THR A 133 15.87 -13.18 20.77
C THR A 133 15.81 -13.15 22.30
N ASP A 134 15.38 -12.04 22.89
CA ASP A 134 15.23 -11.90 24.35
C ASP A 134 14.21 -12.89 24.95
N LEU A 135 13.19 -13.27 24.16
CA LEU A 135 12.17 -14.26 24.52
C LEU A 135 12.63 -15.72 24.32
N GLY A 136 13.85 -15.95 23.81
CA GLY A 136 14.39 -17.29 23.56
C GLY A 136 14.02 -17.88 22.18
N TYR A 137 13.54 -17.07 21.25
CA TYR A 137 13.16 -17.46 19.88
C TYR A 137 13.99 -16.68 18.84
N PRO A 138 15.32 -16.83 18.83
CA PRO A 138 16.18 -16.00 17.99
C PRO A 138 15.85 -16.16 16.51
N VAL A 139 15.77 -15.01 15.82
CA VAL A 139 15.68 -14.88 14.36
C VAL A 139 16.67 -13.80 13.91
N SER A 140 17.36 -14.03 12.80
CA SER A 140 18.32 -13.04 12.26
C SER A 140 17.58 -11.92 11.53
N PHE A 141 17.94 -10.68 11.83
CA PHE A 141 17.42 -9.51 11.11
C PHE A 141 17.89 -9.52 9.65
N GLU A 142 19.15 -9.91 9.40
CA GLU A 142 19.69 -10.09 8.05
C GLU A 142 18.84 -11.08 7.26
N ARG A 143 18.45 -12.19 7.88
CA ARG A 143 17.58 -13.17 7.21
C ARG A 143 16.19 -12.62 6.92
N ILE A 144 15.62 -11.81 7.81
CA ILE A 144 14.34 -11.13 7.56
C ILE A 144 14.45 -10.17 6.38
N GLN A 145 15.59 -9.47 6.26
CA GLN A 145 15.87 -8.57 5.14
C GLN A 145 16.05 -9.34 3.83
N GLU A 146 16.80 -10.44 3.82
CA GLU A 146 16.92 -11.33 2.65
C GLU A 146 15.56 -11.87 2.18
N LEU A 147 14.67 -12.20 3.12
CA LEU A 147 13.31 -12.67 2.82
C LEU A 147 12.43 -11.58 2.20
N ALA A 148 12.68 -10.31 2.54
CA ALA A 148 12.01 -9.18 1.90
C ALA A 148 12.59 -8.89 0.50
N GLY A 149 13.87 -9.24 0.26
CA GLY A 149 14.55 -8.98 -1.00
C GLY A 149 14.62 -7.48 -1.30
N ASP A 150 14.32 -7.10 -2.54
CA ASP A 150 14.18 -5.70 -2.96
C ASP A 150 12.89 -5.06 -2.45
N GLY A 151 12.03 -5.85 -1.79
CA GLY A 151 10.72 -5.43 -1.39
C GLY A 151 10.55 -4.85 0.01
N ALA A 152 9.33 -4.41 0.33
CA ALA A 152 8.99 -3.73 1.57
C ALA A 152 8.99 -4.72 2.77
N ILE A 153 9.95 -4.55 3.68
CA ILE A 153 10.05 -5.36 4.89
C ILE A 153 8.77 -5.24 5.76
N GLY A 154 8.38 -6.34 6.41
CA GLY A 154 7.09 -6.43 7.07
C GLY A 154 6.98 -7.64 8.00
N ARG A 155 5.90 -7.69 8.79
CA ARG A 155 5.61 -8.81 9.71
C ARG A 155 5.52 -10.17 9.01
N PRO A 156 5.00 -10.29 7.77
CA PRO A 156 5.04 -11.57 7.05
C PRO A 156 6.45 -12.14 6.87
N HIS A 157 7.46 -11.28 6.69
CA HIS A 157 8.86 -11.69 6.60
C HIS A 157 9.41 -12.18 7.96
N VAL A 158 9.03 -11.51 9.06
CA VAL A 158 9.35 -11.97 10.43
C VAL A 158 8.68 -13.33 10.72
N ALA A 159 7.42 -13.51 10.31
CA ALA A 159 6.71 -14.79 10.43
C ALA A 159 7.43 -15.90 9.65
N GLN A 160 7.88 -15.59 8.44
CA GLN A 160 8.63 -16.54 7.61
C GLN A 160 9.97 -16.92 8.26
N ALA A 161 10.71 -15.96 8.81
CA ALA A 161 11.95 -16.23 9.56
C ALA A 161 11.70 -17.11 10.81
N LEU A 162 10.59 -16.90 11.52
CA LEU A 162 10.20 -17.76 12.66
C LEU A 162 9.90 -19.20 12.22
N ILE A 163 9.32 -19.40 11.04
CA ILE A 163 9.07 -20.72 10.47
C ILE A 163 10.39 -21.39 10.07
N GLU A 164 11.26 -20.67 9.36
CA GLU A 164 12.58 -21.20 8.95
C GLU A 164 13.46 -21.56 10.14
N ALA A 165 13.38 -20.80 11.23
CA ALA A 165 14.08 -21.08 12.48
C ALA A 165 13.45 -22.22 13.31
N GLY A 166 12.30 -22.76 12.90
CA GLY A 166 11.61 -23.87 13.58
C GLY A 166 10.84 -23.48 14.83
N HIS A 167 10.60 -22.19 15.08
CA HIS A 167 9.91 -21.69 16.28
C HIS A 167 8.39 -21.78 16.20
N VAL A 168 7.84 -21.82 14.98
CA VAL A 168 6.41 -21.93 14.66
C VAL A 168 6.20 -22.74 13.38
N ARG A 169 5.00 -23.27 13.15
CA ARG A 169 4.67 -24.09 11.96
C ARG A 169 3.97 -23.30 10.86
N THR A 170 3.28 -22.22 11.20
CA THR A 170 2.50 -21.43 10.25
C THR A 170 2.67 -19.92 10.48
N LYS A 171 2.40 -19.11 9.45
CA LYS A 171 2.39 -17.65 9.60
C LYS A 171 1.33 -17.24 10.63
N ALA A 172 0.16 -17.86 10.61
CA ALA A 172 -0.91 -17.59 11.59
C ALA A 172 -0.40 -17.78 13.03
N GLU A 173 0.26 -18.90 13.32
CA GLU A 173 0.85 -19.17 14.63
C GLU A 173 1.88 -18.10 15.05
N ALA A 174 2.70 -17.60 14.12
CA ALA A 174 3.64 -16.52 14.39
C ALA A 174 2.91 -15.25 14.88
N PHE A 175 1.86 -14.85 14.17
CA PHE A 175 1.07 -13.67 14.51
C PHE A 175 0.34 -13.83 15.84
N ASP A 176 -0.26 -14.99 16.09
CA ASP A 176 -1.04 -15.21 17.32
C ASP A 176 -0.14 -15.27 18.56
N ARG A 177 1.04 -15.89 18.46
CA ARG A 177 1.93 -16.11 19.62
C ARG A 177 2.90 -14.97 19.89
N PHE A 178 3.38 -14.29 18.85
CA PHE A 178 4.57 -13.43 18.97
C PHE A 178 4.39 -12.04 18.40
N ILE A 179 4.00 -11.95 17.12
CA ILE A 179 4.20 -10.74 16.32
C ILE A 179 2.92 -9.97 15.98
N GLY A 180 1.76 -10.48 16.41
CA GLY A 180 0.47 -9.78 16.38
C GLY A 180 0.48 -8.57 17.30
N ARG A 181 -0.51 -7.67 17.19
CA ARG A 181 -0.47 -6.36 17.88
C ARG A 181 -0.39 -6.45 19.41
N THR A 182 -0.96 -7.50 19.99
CA THR A 182 -0.92 -7.80 21.43
C THR A 182 0.21 -8.77 21.78
N GLY A 183 0.98 -9.22 20.79
CA GLY A 183 2.04 -10.21 20.93
C GLY A 183 3.28 -9.64 21.61
N PRO A 184 4.03 -10.47 22.36
CA PRO A 184 5.17 -10.04 23.17
C PRO A 184 6.33 -9.47 22.34
N ALA A 185 6.46 -9.88 21.08
CA ALA A 185 7.51 -9.40 20.18
C ALA A 185 7.08 -8.19 19.34
N TYR A 186 5.84 -7.70 19.45
CA TYR A 186 5.35 -6.60 18.63
C TYR A 186 6.06 -5.29 18.94
N VAL A 187 6.64 -4.68 17.91
CA VAL A 187 7.23 -3.34 18.00
C VAL A 187 6.37 -2.38 17.21
N GLU A 188 6.05 -1.25 17.83
CA GLU A 188 5.35 -0.16 17.17
C GLU A 188 6.29 0.59 16.21
N ARG A 189 5.78 0.98 15.03
CA ARG A 189 6.50 1.85 14.09
C ARG A 189 5.87 3.24 14.06
N ALA A 190 6.58 4.23 13.54
CA ALA A 190 5.98 5.48 13.07
C ALA A 190 4.91 5.19 12.01
N LYS A 191 3.76 5.89 12.08
CA LYS A 191 2.58 5.61 11.26
C LYS A 191 1.92 6.91 10.83
N LEU A 192 1.14 6.83 9.76
CA LEU A 192 0.12 7.82 9.44
C LEU A 192 -1.22 7.29 9.97
N SER A 193 -2.00 8.18 10.56
CA SER A 193 -3.44 8.00 10.62
C SER A 193 -4.04 8.12 9.21
N PRO A 194 -5.20 7.51 8.95
CA PRO A 194 -5.89 7.66 7.67
C PRO A 194 -6.14 9.13 7.27
N VAL A 195 -6.42 10.01 8.25
CA VAL A 195 -6.59 11.45 8.04
C VAL A 195 -5.28 12.10 7.59
N GLU A 196 -4.16 11.80 8.26
CA GLU A 196 -2.84 12.30 7.86
C GLU A 196 -2.43 11.79 6.48
N ALA A 197 -2.79 10.55 6.12
CA ALA A 197 -2.54 10.02 4.77
C ALA A 197 -3.34 10.77 3.70
N CYS A 198 -4.62 11.06 3.92
CA CYS A 198 -5.40 11.92 3.03
C CYS A 198 -4.74 13.30 2.87
N GLN A 199 -4.37 13.93 3.99
CA GLN A 199 -3.75 15.25 3.98
C GLN A 199 -2.39 15.26 3.28
N LEU A 200 -1.57 14.22 3.47
CA LEU A 200 -0.28 14.07 2.82
C LEU A 200 -0.46 13.98 1.30
N ILE A 201 -1.35 13.11 0.82
CA ILE A 201 -1.64 12.97 -0.62
C ILE A 201 -2.18 14.29 -1.19
N ARG A 202 -3.09 14.97 -0.47
CA ARG A 202 -3.61 16.27 -0.88
C ARG A 202 -2.55 17.37 -0.93
N SER A 203 -1.57 17.33 -0.03
CA SER A 203 -0.48 18.33 0.02
C SER A 203 0.38 18.35 -1.25
N VAL A 204 0.41 17.24 -1.99
CA VAL A 204 1.09 17.08 -3.28
C VAL A 204 0.13 17.04 -4.47
N GLY A 205 -1.10 17.54 -4.28
CA GLY A 205 -2.11 17.66 -5.34
C GLY A 205 -2.79 16.36 -5.75
N GLY A 206 -2.53 15.26 -5.04
CA GLY A 206 -3.09 13.95 -5.38
C GLY A 206 -4.54 13.73 -4.94
N LEU A 207 -5.08 12.59 -5.39
CA LEU A 207 -6.40 12.10 -5.04
C LEU A 207 -6.28 10.91 -4.07
N PRO A 208 -6.65 11.07 -2.79
CA PRO A 208 -6.67 9.97 -1.83
C PRO A 208 -7.90 9.08 -2.05
N VAL A 209 -7.70 7.77 -2.10
CA VAL A 209 -8.72 6.74 -2.29
C VAL A 209 -8.52 5.64 -1.27
N PHE A 210 -9.58 5.26 -0.55
CA PHE A 210 -9.49 4.20 0.45
C PHE A 210 -9.46 2.84 -0.26
N ALA A 211 -8.33 2.14 -0.13
CA ALA A 211 -8.09 0.83 -0.71
C ALA A 211 -8.83 -0.30 0.03
N HIS A 212 -9.33 -1.28 -0.72
CA HIS A 212 -9.89 -2.56 -0.28
C HIS A 212 -10.56 -2.55 1.10
N PRO A 213 -11.57 -1.67 1.32
CA PRO A 213 -12.09 -1.37 2.66
C PRO A 213 -12.65 -2.58 3.42
N LEU A 214 -13.04 -3.65 2.73
CA LEU A 214 -13.57 -4.87 3.35
C LEU A 214 -12.49 -5.89 3.75
N ILE A 215 -11.27 -5.83 3.21
CA ILE A 215 -10.19 -6.78 3.59
C ILE A 215 -9.85 -6.66 5.08
N VAL A 216 -9.85 -5.43 5.61
CA VAL A 216 -9.59 -5.22 7.04
C VAL A 216 -10.64 -5.93 7.89
N LEU A 217 -11.92 -5.90 7.47
CA LEU A 217 -13.03 -6.57 8.15
C LEU A 217 -12.95 -8.11 8.04
N MET A 218 -12.48 -8.63 6.91
CA MET A 218 -12.47 -10.06 6.62
C MET A 218 -11.23 -10.82 7.14
N SER A 219 -10.14 -10.11 7.46
CA SER A 219 -8.89 -10.72 7.92
C SER A 219 -8.99 -11.49 9.26
N GLY A 220 -10.12 -11.38 9.98
CA GLY A 220 -10.35 -12.02 11.28
C GLY A 220 -9.40 -11.54 12.40
N ARG A 221 -8.52 -10.58 12.07
CA ARG A 221 -7.54 -9.95 12.96
C ARG A 221 -7.96 -8.56 13.40
N ALA A 222 -9.11 -8.10 12.90
CA ALA A 222 -9.74 -6.91 13.38
C ALA A 222 -10.15 -7.12 14.83
N LEU A 223 -9.46 -6.46 15.76
CA LEU A 223 -9.81 -6.50 17.19
C LEU A 223 -11.21 -5.91 17.41
N GLU A 224 -11.62 -5.01 16.53
CA GLU A 224 -12.96 -4.43 16.40
C GLU A 224 -13.29 -4.29 14.90
N PRO A 225 -14.55 -4.43 14.46
CA PRO A 225 -14.90 -4.09 13.08
C PRO A 225 -14.43 -2.66 12.82
N LEU A 226 -13.71 -2.41 11.73
CA LEU A 226 -13.48 -1.04 11.32
C LEU A 226 -14.84 -0.41 11.13
N PRO A 227 -15.21 0.64 11.88
CA PRO A 227 -16.39 1.39 11.57
C PRO A 227 -15.98 2.30 10.40
N VAL A 228 -15.83 1.69 9.21
CA VAL A 228 -15.58 2.39 7.95
C VAL A 228 -16.59 3.54 7.86
N ASP A 229 -17.85 3.26 8.19
CA ASP A 229 -18.93 4.24 8.25
C ASP A 229 -18.70 5.41 9.22
N GLU A 230 -18.12 5.19 10.40
CA GLU A 230 -17.89 6.28 11.38
C GLU A 230 -16.63 7.10 11.06
N SER A 231 -15.62 6.48 10.44
CA SER A 231 -14.40 7.16 10.03
C SER A 231 -14.54 7.94 8.73
N LEU A 232 -15.45 7.53 7.84
CA LEU A 232 -15.65 8.16 6.52
C LEU A 232 -15.90 9.67 6.56
N PRO A 233 -16.73 10.24 7.46
CA PRO A 233 -16.92 11.69 7.54
C PRO A 233 -15.61 12.46 7.76
N ASP A 234 -14.75 11.97 8.65
CA ASP A 234 -13.45 12.60 8.93
C ASP A 234 -12.50 12.46 7.75
N LEU A 235 -12.51 11.32 7.05
CA LEU A 235 -11.72 11.12 5.83
C LEU A 235 -12.18 12.03 4.70
N VAL A 236 -13.49 12.17 4.49
CA VAL A 236 -14.06 13.10 3.52
C VAL A 236 -13.67 14.54 3.85
N ALA A 237 -13.75 14.93 5.13
CA ALA A 237 -13.29 16.24 5.59
C ALA A 237 -11.78 16.45 5.37
N ALA A 238 -10.98 15.38 5.51
CA ALA A 238 -9.54 15.36 5.21
C ALA A 238 -9.22 15.35 3.71
N GLY A 239 -10.22 15.18 2.84
CA GLY A 239 -10.10 15.25 1.39
C GLY A 239 -10.14 13.93 0.66
N LEU A 240 -10.61 12.83 1.29
CA LEU A 240 -10.90 11.55 0.63
C LEU A 240 -11.72 11.79 -0.65
N ALA A 241 -11.25 11.21 -1.76
CA ALA A 241 -11.82 11.41 -3.09
C ALA A 241 -12.50 10.14 -3.64
N GLY A 242 -12.27 8.96 -3.05
CA GLY A 242 -12.89 7.73 -3.53
C GLY A 242 -12.72 6.54 -2.59
N LEU A 243 -13.37 5.44 -2.98
CA LEU A 243 -13.31 4.12 -2.36
C LEU A 243 -13.03 3.10 -3.46
N GLU A 244 -12.13 2.16 -3.21
CA GLU A 244 -11.95 1.00 -4.07
C GLU A 244 -13.12 0.02 -3.84
N VAL A 245 -13.78 -0.40 -4.93
CA VAL A 245 -14.98 -1.24 -4.88
C VAL A 245 -14.77 -2.60 -5.56
N TYR A 246 -13.95 -2.64 -6.62
CA TYR A 246 -13.65 -3.84 -7.38
C TYR A 246 -12.24 -4.31 -7.06
N TYR A 247 -12.12 -5.31 -6.20
CA TYR A 247 -10.87 -5.95 -5.82
C TYR A 247 -11.12 -7.43 -5.48
N PRO A 248 -10.15 -8.33 -5.72
CA PRO A 248 -10.28 -9.75 -5.41
C PRO A 248 -10.30 -9.98 -3.87
N TYR A 249 -11.09 -10.97 -3.43
CA TYR A 249 -11.20 -11.43 -2.05
C TYR A 249 -10.57 -12.82 -1.89
#